data_AF-A0A1B9EIS8-F1
#
_entry.id   AF-A0A1B9EIS8-F1
#
_cell.length_a   1.000
_cell.length_b   1.000
_cell.length_c   1.000
_cell.angle_alpha   90.00
_cell.angle_beta   90.00
_cell.angle_gamma   90.00
#
_symmetry.space_group_name_H-M   'P 1'
#
loop_
_entity.id
_entity.type
_entity.pdbx_description
1 polymer ?
#
loop_
_entity_poly.entity_id
_entity_poly.type
_entity_poly.pdbx_seq_one_letter_code
_entity_poly.pdbx_strand_id
1 'polypeptide(L)' 'MTIKVYEVTREGLTRILREEAEVVPLARPEASHQFPACECPQCKAPAR' A
#
# COMPACT_ATOMS: atom_id res chain seq x y z
N MET A 1 1.60 7.02 15.19
CA MET A 1 2.15 7.80 14.06
C MET A 1 1.07 7.93 13.01
N THR A 2 1.13 8.88 12.10
CA THR A 2 0.19 8.97 10.98
C THR A 2 0.88 8.69 9.66
N ILE A 3 0.14 8.13 8.70
CA ILE A 3 0.58 7.98 7.31
C ILE A 3 -0.48 8.56 6.40
N LYS A 4 -0.03 9.37 5.42
CA LYS A 4 -0.80 9.83 4.27
C LYS A 4 -0.09 9.38 3.01
N VAL A 5 -0.80 8.81 2.04
CA VAL A 5 -0.20 8.33 0.79
C VAL A 5 -0.71 9.19 -0.36
N TYR A 6 0.21 9.76 -1.13
CA TYR A 6 -0.09 10.56 -2.30
C TYR A 6 0.89 10.25 -3.43
N GLU A 7 0.41 10.35 -4.67
CA GLU A 7 1.27 10.34 -5.85
C GLU A 7 1.62 11.77 -6.26
N VAL A 8 2.82 11.94 -6.82
CA VAL A 8 3.30 13.22 -7.35
C VAL A 8 3.70 12.99 -8.81
N THR A 9 3.14 13.78 -9.72
CA THR A 9 3.52 13.73 -11.14
C THR A 9 4.84 14.48 -11.36
N ARG A 10 5.44 14.31 -12.55
CA ARG A 10 6.68 15.01 -12.91
C ARG A 10 6.50 16.54 -12.93
N GLU A 11 5.29 17.01 -13.23
CA GLU A 11 4.90 18.42 -13.25
C GLU A 11 4.61 18.97 -11.85
N GLY A 12 4.71 18.13 -10.80
CA GLY A 12 4.48 18.51 -9.41
C GLY A 12 3.02 18.47 -8.98
N LEU A 13 2.11 17.92 -9.80
CA LEU A 13 0.73 17.73 -9.38
C LEU A 13 0.65 16.61 -8.35
N THR A 14 -0.19 16.78 -7.33
CA THR A 14 -0.35 15.80 -6.25
C THR A 14 -1.76 15.21 -6.28
N ARG A 15 -1.88 13.90 -6.04
CA ARG A 15 -3.16 13.22 -5.86
C ARG A 15 -3.09 12.32 -4.64
N ILE A 16 -4.08 12.45 -3.75
CA ILE A 16 -4.17 11.63 -2.54
C ILE A 16 -4.68 10.24 -2.93
N LEU A 17 -3.93 9.22 -2.54
CA LEU A 17 -4.28 7.81 -2.72
C LEU A 17 -4.89 7.22 -1.44
N ARG A 18 -4.41 7.69 -0.28
CA ARG A 18 -4.96 7.35 1.04
C ARG A 18 -4.91 8.58 1.93
N GLU A 19 -6.05 8.89 2.54
CA GLU A 19 -6.15 9.96 3.52
C GLU A 19 -5.26 9.71 4.74
N GLU A 20 -4.97 10.77 5.47
CA GLU A 20 -4.18 10.67 6.69
C GLU A 20 -4.92 9.85 7.74
N ALA A 21 -4.24 8.82 8.26
CA ALA A 21 -4.79 7.96 9.30
C ALA A 21 -3.72 7.57 10.32
N GLU A 22 -4.15 7.29 11.55
CA GLU A 22 -3.29 6.70 12.57
C GLU A 22 -2.90 5.28 12.19
N VAL A 23 -1.61 4.96 12.37
CA VAL A 23 -1.07 3.62 12.16
C VAL A 23 -0.16 3.22 13.32
N VAL A 24 -0.08 1.90 13.51
CA VAL A 24 0.86 1.27 14.43
C VAL A 24 2.09 0.84 13.63
N PRO A 25 3.29 1.41 13.87
CA PRO A 25 4.50 0.95 13.21
C PRO A 25 4.85 -0.48 13.60
N LEU A 26 5.47 -1.19 12.67
CA LEU A 26 6.12 -2.46 12.98
C LEU A 26 7.34 -2.22 13.87
N ALA A 27 7.48 -3.05 14.91
CA ALA A 27 8.62 -2.96 15.82
C ALA A 27 9.95 -3.39 15.17
N ARG A 28 9.89 -4.21 14.12
CA ARG A 28 11.03 -4.67 13.33
C ARG A 28 10.60 -4.74 11.85
N PRO A 29 11.51 -4.46 10.91
CA PRO A 29 11.20 -4.62 9.49
C PRO A 29 10.91 -6.09 9.18
N GLU A 30 10.02 -6.32 8.22
CA GLU A 30 9.82 -7.64 7.65
C GLU A 30 11.11 -8.09 6.95
N ALA A 31 11.62 -9.27 7.30
CA ALA A 31 12.84 -9.83 6.72
C ALA A 31 12.60 -10.55 5.38
N SER A 32 11.33 -10.69 4.99
CA SER A 32 10.93 -11.36 3.77
C SER A 32 10.75 -10.34 2.65
N HIS A 33 11.28 -10.65 1.46
CA HIS A 33 10.94 -9.93 0.24
C HIS A 33 9.68 -10.48 -0.45
N GLN A 34 8.93 -11.37 0.21
CA GLN A 34 7.69 -11.89 -0.33
C GLN A 34 6.61 -10.82 -0.23
N PHE A 35 6.13 -10.37 -1.38
CA PHE A 35 4.94 -9.52 -1.43
C PHE A 35 3.71 -10.32 -1.00
N PRO A 36 2.71 -9.66 -0.37
CA PRO A 36 1.44 -10.30 -0.10
C PRO A 36 0.78 -10.77 -1.40
N ALA A 37 -0.03 -11.82 -1.31
CA ALA A 37 -0.78 -12.31 -2.47
C ALA A 37 -1.63 -11.19 -3.08
N CYS A 38 -1.66 -11.12 -4.42
CA CYS A 38 -2.42 -10.09 -5.12
C CYS A 38 -3.90 -10.20 -4.77
N GLU A 39 -4.47 -9.10 -4.27
CA GLU A 39 -5.84 -9.07 -3.79
C GLU A 39 -6.89 -8.74 -4.87
N CYS A 40 -6.50 -8.66 -6.14
CA CYS A 40 -7.42 -8.33 -7.22
C CYS A 40 -8.43 -9.47 -7.47
N PRO A 41 -9.63 -9.18 -8.03
CA PRO A 41 -10.64 -10.21 -8.32
C PRO A 41 -10.13 -11.36 -9.19
N GLN A 42 -9.20 -11.06 -10.10
CA GLN A 42 -8.62 -12.04 -11.01
C GLN A 42 -7.66 -13.02 -10.31
N CYS A 43 -6.90 -12.57 -9.31
CA CYS A 43 -5.99 -13.40 -8.53
C CYS A 43 -6.68 -14.06 -7.32
N LYS A 44 -7.80 -13.51 -6.83
CA LYS A 44 -8.61 -14.10 -5.76
C LYS A 44 -9.49 -15.26 -6.24
N ALA A 45 -9.77 -15.37 -7.54
CA ALA A 45 -10.62 -16.45 -8.04
C ALA A 45 -9.92 -17.82 -7.86
N PRO A 46 -10.60 -18.81 -7.25
CA PRO A 46 -10.05 -20.17 -7.22
C PRO A 46 -9.90 -20.69 -8.65
N ALA A 47 -8.79 -21.37 -8.94
CA ALA A 47 -8.63 -22.09 -10.20
C ALA A 47 -9.81 -23.07 -10.34
N ARG A 48 -10.56 -22.95 -11.45
CA ARG A 48 -11.60 -23.91 -11.83
C ARG A 48 -10.97 -25.19 -12.35
#